data_AF-A0A537HAN1-F1
#
_entry.id   AF-A0A537HAN1-F1
#
_cell.length_a   1.000
_cell.length_b   1.000
_cell.length_c   1.000
_cell.angle_alpha   90.00
_cell.angle_beta   90.00
_cell.angle_gamma   90.00
#
_symmetry.space_group_name_H-M   'P 1'
#
loop_
_entity.id
_entity.type
_entity.pdbx_description
1 polymer ?
#
loop_
_entity_poly.entity_id
_entity_poly.type
_entity_poly.pdbx_seq_one_letter_code
_entity_poly.pdbx_strand_id
1 'polypeptide(L)'
;MKESASDRTAKYLESTSAALKRLKLKKTPRTIVESQVQYMLELVRGYTKDARHYAEKRKPVTSLICIAYAEGLLDAMKFLELVDF
;
A
#
# COMPACT_ATOMS: atom_id res chain seq x y z
N MET A 1 2.35 -16.66 -19.82
CA MET A 1 2.08 -15.30 -20.35
C MET A 1 2.54 -14.28 -19.31
N LYS A 2 3.42 -13.32 -19.64
CA LYS A 2 3.75 -12.23 -18.71
C LYS A 2 2.54 -11.29 -18.68
N GLU A 3 1.83 -11.23 -17.55
CA GLU A 3 0.73 -10.29 -17.33
C GLU A 3 1.20 -8.85 -17.59
N SER A 4 0.46 -8.09 -18.39
CA SER A 4 0.84 -6.73 -18.77
C SER A 4 0.52 -5.74 -17.65
N ALA A 5 1.08 -4.53 -17.70
CA ALA A 5 0.72 -3.46 -16.78
C ALA A 5 -0.79 -3.15 -16.84
N SER A 6 -1.37 -3.20 -18.05
CA SER A 6 -2.80 -2.97 -18.28
C SER A 6 -3.67 -4.03 -17.60
N ASP A 7 -3.30 -5.31 -17.71
CA ASP A 7 -4.04 -6.41 -17.08
C ASP A 7 -4.06 -6.25 -15.55
N ARG A 8 -2.90 -5.92 -14.97
CA ARG A 8 -2.78 -5.66 -13.53
C ARG A 8 -3.60 -4.45 -13.11
N THR A 9 -3.54 -3.36 -13.86
CA THR A 9 -4.34 -2.16 -13.58
C THR A 9 -5.82 -2.47 -13.60
N ALA A 10 -6.32 -3.19 -14.61
CA ALA A 10 -7.73 -3.58 -14.68
C ALA A 10 -8.16 -4.38 -13.43
N LYS A 11 -7.34 -5.36 -13.03
CA LYS A 11 -7.59 -6.16 -11.82
C LYS A 11 -7.57 -5.35 -10.53
N TYR A 12 -6.63 -4.41 -10.38
CA TYR A 12 -6.58 -3.53 -9.22
C TYR A 12 -7.74 -2.53 -9.20
N LEU A 13 -8.16 -2.01 -10.36
CA LEU A 13 -9.33 -1.13 -10.47
C LEU A 13 -10.60 -1.87 -10.06
N GLU A 14 -10.80 -3.09 -10.56
CA GLU A 14 -11.97 -3.91 -10.23
C GLU A 14 -12.02 -4.20 -8.72
N SER A 15 -10.94 -4.77 -8.18
CA SER A 15 -10.88 -5.17 -6.77
C SER A 15 -10.98 -3.97 -5.82
N THR A 16 -10.28 -2.87 -6.10
CA THR A 16 -10.36 -1.64 -5.31
C THR A 16 -11.75 -1.02 -5.38
N SER A 17 -12.36 -0.96 -6.56
CA SER A 17 -13.73 -0.45 -6.73
C SER A 17 -14.74 -1.31 -5.97
N ALA A 18 -14.58 -2.63 -5.99
CA ALA A 18 -15.43 -3.53 -5.22
C ALA A 18 -15.23 -3.39 -3.70
N ALA A 19 -14.02 -3.07 -3.24
CA ALA A 19 -13.73 -2.77 -1.84
C ALA A 19 -14.35 -1.43 -1.41
N LEU A 20 -14.28 -0.40 -2.27
CA LEU A 20 -14.90 0.91 -2.01
C LEU A 20 -16.43 0.80 -1.90
N LYS A 21 -17.08 0.03 -2.77
CA LYS A 21 -18.53 -0.18 -2.72
C LYS A 21 -19.03 -0.83 -1.42
N ARG A 22 -18.22 -1.68 -0.80
CA ARG A 22 -18.56 -2.39 0.46
C ARG A 22 -18.02 -1.69 1.71
N LEU A 23 -17.28 -0.60 1.54
CA LEU A 23 -16.62 0.09 2.63
C LEU A 23 -17.69 0.65 3.58
N LYS A 24 -17.50 0.41 4.88
CA LYS A 24 -18.34 0.98 5.93
C LYS A 24 -17.46 1.82 6.82
N LEU A 25 -17.77 3.12 6.91
CA LEU A 25 -17.07 4.00 7.83
C LEU A 25 -17.35 3.55 9.27
N LYS A 26 -16.26 3.36 10.00
CA LYS A 26 -16.28 3.04 11.42
C LYS A 26 -16.45 4.34 12.20
N LYS A 27 -17.32 4.35 13.24
CA LYS A 27 -17.48 5.53 14.13
C LYS A 27 -16.12 6.03 14.65
N THR A 28 -15.96 7.35 14.70
CA THR A 28 -14.81 8.10 15.20
C THR A 28 -15.24 8.96 16.40
N PRO A 29 -14.36 9.26 17.38
CA PRO A 29 -12.93 8.93 17.44
C PRO A 29 -12.65 7.46 17.72
N ARG A 30 -11.45 7.00 17.35
CA ARG A 30 -10.95 5.62 17.56
C ARG A 30 -9.60 5.70 18.25
N THR A 31 -9.38 4.84 19.22
CA THR A 31 -8.04 4.63 19.78
C THR A 31 -7.19 3.87 18.77
N ILE A 32 -6.05 4.45 18.40
CA ILE A 32 -4.98 3.78 17.67
C ILE A 32 -3.90 3.43 18.69
N VAL A 33 -3.45 2.18 18.70
CA VAL A 33 -2.37 1.73 19.60
C VAL A 33 -1.05 1.65 18.85
N GLU A 34 0.05 1.87 19.56
CA GLU A 34 1.40 1.91 18.98
C GLU A 34 1.72 0.66 18.14
N SER A 35 1.32 -0.53 18.60
CA SER A 35 1.56 -1.78 17.87
C SER A 35 0.93 -1.81 16.46
N GLN A 36 -0.19 -1.10 16.25
CA GLN A 36 -0.80 -0.95 14.93
C GLN A 36 0.05 -0.08 14.01
N VAL A 37 0.61 1.01 14.55
CA VAL A 37 1.50 1.92 13.81
C VAL A 37 2.82 1.21 13.48
N GLN A 38 3.39 0.46 14.45
CA GLN A 38 4.60 -0.33 14.22
C GLN A 38 4.40 -1.38 13.12
N TYR A 39 3.25 -2.07 13.12
CA TYR A 39 2.92 -3.02 12.06
C TYR A 39 2.81 -2.33 10.68
N MET A 40 2.21 -1.14 10.61
CA MET A 40 2.18 -0.37 9.35
C MET A 40 3.60 0.01 8.88
N LEU A 41 4.49 0.41 9.79
CA LEU A 41 5.89 0.70 9.47
C LEU A 41 6.65 -0.54 9.01
N GLU A 42 6.36 -1.72 9.58
CA GLU A 42 6.90 -3.00 9.09
C GLU A 42 6.45 -3.28 7.66
N LEU A 43 5.17 -3.06 7.34
CA LEU A 43 4.67 -3.19 5.97
C LEU A 43 5.39 -2.24 5.01
N VAL A 44 5.52 -0.95 5.37
CA VAL A 44 6.26 0.03 4.57
C VAL A 44 7.68 -0.48 4.27
N ARG A 45 8.44 -0.88 5.30
CA ARG A 45 9.80 -1.41 5.15
C ARG A 45 9.83 -2.66 4.28
N GLY A 46 8.85 -3.55 4.44
CA GLY A 46 8.70 -4.77 3.63
C GLY A 46 8.52 -4.45 2.15
N TYR A 47 7.55 -3.58 1.83
CA TYR A 47 7.27 -3.19 0.45
C TYR A 47 8.40 -2.36 -0.18
N THR A 48 9.14 -1.55 0.59
CA THR A 48 10.37 -0.90 0.09
C THR A 48 11.46 -1.92 -0.27
N LYS A 49 11.63 -2.98 0.53
CA LYS A 49 12.57 -4.09 0.22
C LYS A 49 12.11 -4.85 -1.02
N ASP A 50 10.83 -5.15 -1.14
CA ASP A 50 10.26 -5.83 -2.31
C ASP A 50 10.42 -5.00 -3.58
N ALA A 51 10.19 -3.69 -3.50
CA ALA A 51 10.41 -2.79 -4.63
C ALA A 51 11.85 -2.90 -5.15
N ARG A 52 12.83 -2.77 -4.26
CA ARG A 52 14.26 -2.92 -4.60
C ARG A 52 14.54 -4.29 -5.25
N HIS A 53 14.02 -5.36 -4.65
CA HIS A 53 14.18 -6.72 -5.15
C HIS A 53 13.61 -6.90 -6.58
N TYR A 54 12.42 -6.37 -6.85
CA TYR A 54 11.79 -6.49 -8.16
C TYR A 54 12.39 -5.56 -9.21
N ALA A 55 12.94 -4.42 -8.82
CA ALA A 55 13.72 -3.55 -9.70
C ALA A 55 14.96 -4.29 -10.24
N GLU A 56 15.72 -4.93 -9.36
CA GLU A 56 16.91 -5.72 -9.70
C GLU A 56 16.56 -6.91 -10.61
N LYS A 57 15.40 -7.55 -10.41
CA LYS A 57 14.93 -8.70 -11.21
C LYS A 57 14.29 -8.32 -12.56
N ARG A 58 14.46 -7.08 -13.04
CA ARG A 58 13.84 -6.57 -14.28
C ARG A 58 12.31 -6.76 -14.32
N LYS A 59 11.65 -6.58 -13.17
CA LYS A 59 10.18 -6.58 -13.02
C LYS A 59 9.70 -5.17 -12.61
N PRO A 60 9.88 -4.14 -13.47
CA PRO A 60 9.67 -2.75 -13.11
C PRO A 60 8.23 -2.43 -12.69
N VAL A 61 7.23 -3.05 -13.33
CA VAL A 61 5.82 -2.84 -12.97
C VAL A 61 5.53 -3.34 -11.55
N THR A 62 6.08 -4.49 -11.15
CA THR A 62 5.92 -5.00 -9.78
C THR A 62 6.67 -4.13 -8.79
N SER A 63 7.90 -3.73 -9.12
CA SER A 63 8.68 -2.80 -8.30
C SER A 63 7.91 -1.51 -8.03
N LEU A 64 7.33 -0.92 -9.08
CA LEU A 64 6.59 0.33 -9.00
C LEU A 64 5.35 0.20 -8.10
N ILE A 65 4.61 -0.91 -8.22
CA ILE A 65 3.44 -1.16 -7.37
C ILE A 65 3.83 -1.35 -5.90
N CYS A 66 4.94 -2.04 -5.63
CA CYS A 66 5.44 -2.19 -4.26
C CYS A 66 5.80 -0.84 -3.63
N ILE A 67 6.56 0.02 -4.34
CA ILE A 67 6.96 1.31 -3.78
C ILE A 67 5.78 2.27 -3.65
N ALA A 68 4.88 2.33 -4.63
CA ALA A 68 3.68 3.16 -4.55
C ALA A 68 2.76 2.77 -3.38
N TYR A 69 2.66 1.47 -3.07
CA TYR A 69 1.92 1.00 -1.89
C TYR A 69 2.60 1.42 -0.57
N ALA A 70 3.94 1.32 -0.50
CA ALA A 70 4.69 1.78 0.67
C ALA A 70 4.53 3.29 0.89
N GLU A 71 4.62 4.10 -0.17
CA GLU A 71 4.42 5.55 -0.11
C GLU A 71 3.00 5.90 0.32
N GLY A 72 1.97 5.28 -0.26
CA GLY A 72 0.58 5.52 0.13
C GLY A 72 0.28 5.19 1.59
N LEU A 73 0.94 4.18 2.17
CA LEU A 73 0.84 3.89 3.61
C LEU A 73 1.52 4.97 4.46
N LEU A 74 2.69 5.46 4.06
CA LEU A 74 3.38 6.55 4.75
C LEU A 74 2.57 7.84 4.72
N ASP A 75 2.05 8.22 3.55
CA ASP A 75 1.23 9.41 3.37
C ASP A 75 -0.02 9.36 4.24
N ALA A 76 -0.68 8.21 4.31
CA ALA A 76 -1.84 8.01 5.18
C ALA A 76 -1.50 8.17 6.67
N MET A 77 -0.37 7.61 7.13
CA MET A 77 0.08 7.79 8.52
C MET A 77 0.44 9.24 8.82
N LYS A 78 1.10 9.93 7.88
CA LYS A 78 1.44 11.36 8.01
C LYS A 78 0.18 12.24 8.05
N PHE A 79 -0.80 11.97 7.18
CA PHE A 79 -2.09 12.67 7.16
C PHE A 79 -2.88 12.51 8.47
N LEU A 80 -2.75 11.36 9.12
CA LEU A 80 -3.37 11.07 10.41
C LEU A 80 -2.50 11.51 11.61
N GLU A 81 -1.41 12.23 11.38
CA GLU A 81 -0.49 12.74 12.41
C GLU A 81 0.10 11.63 13.30
N LEU A 82 0.28 10.43 12.74
CA LEU A 82 0.84 9.27 13.46
C LEU A 82 2.37 9.18 13.35
N VAL A 83 2.97 9.87 12.37
CA VAL A 83 4.41 9.87 12.09
C VAL A 83 4.85 11.23 11.56
N ASP A 84 6.12 11.57 11.74
CA ASP A 84 6.76 12.77 11.20
C ASP A 84 8.11 12.45 10.54
N PHE A 85 8.50 13.29 9.58
CA PHE A 85 9.78 13.28 8.85
C PHE A 85 9.97 14.61 8.13
#